data_AF-A0A6G8C0F0-F1
#
_entry.id   AF-A0A6G8C0F0-F1
#
_cell.length_a   1.000
_cell.length_b   1.000
_cell.length_c   1.000
_cell.angle_alpha   90.00
_cell.angle_beta   90.00
_cell.angle_gamma   90.00
#
_symmetry.space_group_name_H-M   'P 1'
#
loop_
_entity.id
_entity.type
_entity.pdbx_description
1 polymer ?
#
loop_
_entity_poly.entity_id
_entity_poly.type
_entity_poly.pdbx_seq_one_letter_code
_entity_poly.pdbx_strand_id
1 'polypeptide(L)'
;MLNINEEDLKKAIVEKAADELLRQDDDLSKMVHAEVQRRVQKIFVERADAQIAAAVDAAVQKGFDTEYQRVNNWGQPEGEKTTIRTQLDKLIGGYWTTKVDTRSGKPSDSYNSTTRAEYLMTQICAENFSEEMKKHATNIAGHLKDGLRNQMAGVMDKMLSDLFHVKSLQDQGKVDKPY
;
A
#
# COMPACT_ATOMS: atom_id res chain seq x y z
N MET A 1 -9.11 61.50 48.04
CA MET A 1 -9.44 60.08 48.29
C MET A 1 -9.04 59.30 47.05
N LEU A 2 -8.14 58.33 47.17
CA LEU A 2 -7.77 57.45 46.05
C LEU A 2 -8.97 56.55 45.74
N ASN A 3 -9.58 56.76 44.58
CA ASN A 3 -10.66 55.92 44.08
C ASN A 3 -10.02 54.63 43.56
N ILE A 4 -9.67 53.73 44.48
CA ILE A 4 -9.14 52.41 44.16
C ILE A 4 -10.34 51.62 43.64
N ASN A 5 -10.36 51.37 42.33
CA ASN A 5 -11.37 50.54 41.70
C ASN A 5 -11.21 49.10 42.24
N GLU A 6 -12.16 48.69 43.07
CA GLU A 6 -12.09 47.44 43.83
C GLU A 6 -12.04 46.21 42.90
N GLU A 7 -12.63 46.31 41.71
CA GLU A 7 -12.54 45.28 40.68
C GLU A 7 -11.14 45.16 40.07
N ASP A 8 -10.48 46.28 39.77
CA ASP A 8 -9.12 46.27 39.23
C ASP A 8 -8.13 45.73 40.26
N LEU A 9 -8.35 46.04 41.54
CA LEU A 9 -7.54 45.51 42.63
C LEU A 9 -7.74 44.00 42.81
N LYS A 10 -8.99 43.51 42.76
CA LYS A 10 -9.28 42.08 42.82
C LYS A 10 -8.70 41.33 41.62
N LYS A 11 -8.78 41.91 40.43
CA LYS A 11 -8.22 41.32 39.21
C LYS A 11 -6.70 41.22 39.26
N ALA A 12 -6.03 42.29 39.71
CA ALA A 12 -4.57 42.28 39.89
C ALA A 12 -4.12 41.29 40.98
N ILE A 13 -4.90 41.12 42.05
CA ILE A 13 -4.62 40.13 43.10
C ILE A 13 -4.78 38.70 42.56
N VAL A 14 -5.84 38.44 41.78
CA VAL A 14 -6.08 37.12 41.19
C VAL A 14 -5.02 36.78 40.15
N GLU A 15 -4.65 37.72 39.27
CA GLU A 15 -3.56 37.53 38.30
C GLU A 15 -2.24 37.25 39.03
N LYS A 16 -1.90 38.05 40.04
CA LYS A 16 -0.66 37.87 40.79
C LYS A 16 -0.64 36.55 41.56
N ALA A 17 -1.76 36.16 42.18
CA ALA A 17 -1.89 34.89 42.88
C ALA A 17 -1.82 33.69 41.92
N ALA A 18 -2.44 33.78 40.74
CA ALA A 18 -2.34 32.76 39.70
C ALA A 18 -0.91 32.63 39.16
N ASP A 19 -0.22 33.75 38.91
CA ASP A 19 1.19 33.78 38.51
C ASP A 19 2.11 33.19 39.58
N GLU A 20 1.84 33.45 40.87
CA GLU A 20 2.61 32.90 41.99
C GLU A 20 2.35 31.40 42.16
N LEU A 21 1.11 30.95 41.99
CA LEU A 21 0.75 29.52 42.00
C LEU A 21 1.40 28.78 40.83
N LEU A 22 1.36 29.34 39.62
CA LEU A 22 1.98 28.77 38.43
C LEU A 22 3.52 28.80 38.48
N ARG A 23 4.11 29.79 39.16
CA ARG A 23 5.56 29.83 39.43
C ARG A 23 6.00 28.81 40.46
N GLN A 24 5.17 28.53 41.47
CA GLN A 24 5.46 27.54 42.51
C GLN A 24 5.19 26.11 42.04
N ASP A 25 4.29 25.93 41.08
CA ASP A 25 3.98 24.63 40.47
C ASP A 25 4.99 24.28 39.37
N ASP A 26 6.20 23.99 39.82
CA ASP A 26 7.37 23.60 39.05
C ASP A 26 7.09 22.35 38.16
N ASP A 27 6.07 21.56 38.54
CA ASP A 27 5.65 20.35 37.84
C ASP A 27 4.85 20.67 36.56
N LEU A 28 3.94 21.64 36.63
CA LEU A 28 3.14 22.09 35.49
C LEU A 28 4.02 22.75 34.41
N SER A 29 4.98 23.56 34.84
CA SER A 29 6.01 24.15 33.96
C SER A 29 6.86 23.07 33.27
N LYS A 30 7.32 22.07 34.03
CA LYS A 30 8.08 20.92 33.49
C LYS A 30 7.26 20.09 32.51
N MET A 31 5.99 19.83 32.81
CA MET A 31 5.08 19.09 31.92
C MET A 31 4.85 19.82 30.60
N VAL A 32 4.60 21.12 30.64
CA VAL A 32 4.45 21.94 29.43
C VAL A 32 5.74 21.97 28.63
N HIS A 33 6.89 22.16 29.29
CA HIS A 33 8.18 22.15 28.62
C HIS A 33 8.49 20.80 27.94
N ALA A 34 8.22 19.69 28.63
CA ALA A 34 8.41 18.34 28.10
C ALA A 34 7.50 18.05 26.89
N GLU A 35 6.24 18.52 26.92
CA GLU A 35 5.31 18.37 25.80
C GLU A 35 5.72 19.23 24.60
N VAL A 36 6.13 20.48 24.84
CA VAL A 36 6.65 21.37 23.79
C VAL A 36 7.91 20.76 23.17
N GLN A 37 8.86 20.29 23.98
CA GLN A 37 10.09 19.67 23.51
C GLN A 37 9.79 18.40 22.68
N ARG A 38 8.84 17.58 23.12
CA ARG A 38 8.40 16.38 22.38
C ARG A 38 7.82 16.73 21.02
N ARG A 39 6.95 17.75 20.95
CA ARG A 39 6.34 18.21 19.69
C ARG A 39 7.38 18.83 18.76
N VAL A 40 8.28 19.65 19.28
CA VAL A 40 9.38 20.25 18.52
C VAL A 40 10.30 19.15 17.98
N GLN A 41 10.66 18.17 18.80
CA GLN A 41 11.48 17.04 18.37
C GLN A 41 10.79 16.24 17.27
N LYS A 42 9.49 15.95 17.42
CA LYS A 42 8.71 15.24 16.40
C LYS A 42 8.68 16.01 15.07
N ILE A 43 8.35 17.30 15.10
CA ILE A 43 8.34 18.15 13.90
C ILE A 43 9.73 18.25 13.27
N PHE A 44 10.77 18.32 14.10
CA PHE A 44 12.16 18.38 13.63
C PHE A 44 12.56 17.09 12.93
N VAL A 45 12.28 15.92 13.53
CA VAL A 45 12.57 14.62 12.92
C VAL A 45 11.81 14.45 11.60
N GLU A 46 10.51 14.72 11.59
CA GLU A 46 9.69 14.61 10.37
C GLU A 46 10.21 15.53 9.25
N ARG A 47 10.60 16.77 9.58
CA ARG A 47 11.18 17.69 8.61
C ARG A 47 12.58 17.29 8.17
N ALA A 48 13.41 16.79 9.09
CA ALA A 48 14.76 16.34 8.78
C ALA A 48 14.72 15.12 7.85
N ASP A 49 13.88 14.13 8.14
CA ASP A 49 13.68 12.95 7.29
C ASP A 49 13.18 13.34 5.90
N ALA A 50 12.21 14.24 5.81
CA ALA A 50 11.72 14.74 4.52
C ALA A 50 12.81 15.48 3.72
N GLN A 51 13.64 16.30 4.38
CA GLN A 51 14.73 17.00 3.71
C GLN A 51 15.85 16.05 3.27
N ILE A 52 16.20 15.06 4.10
CA ILE A 52 17.17 14.03 3.76
C ILE A 52 16.68 13.22 2.56
N ALA A 53 15.43 12.76 2.59
CA ALA A 53 14.82 12.04 1.47
C ALA A 53 14.86 12.88 0.18
N ALA A 54 14.44 14.14 0.24
CA ALA A 54 14.48 15.04 -0.91
C ALA A 54 15.91 15.27 -1.44
N ALA A 55 16.89 15.42 -0.55
CA ALA A 55 18.29 15.59 -0.94
C ALA A 55 18.88 14.31 -1.57
N VAL A 56 18.55 13.15 -1.02
CA VAL A 56 18.94 11.84 -1.58
C VAL A 56 18.31 11.66 -2.96
N ASP A 57 17.00 11.89 -3.09
CA ASP A 57 16.29 11.78 -4.37
C ASP A 57 16.87 12.74 -5.42
N ALA A 58 17.17 13.99 -5.03
CA ALA A 58 17.80 14.96 -5.91
C ALA A 58 19.22 14.53 -6.32
N ALA A 59 20.01 13.98 -5.39
CA ALA A 59 21.34 13.47 -5.68
C ALA A 59 21.30 12.26 -6.64
N VAL A 60 20.33 11.35 -6.45
CA VAL A 60 20.09 10.20 -7.32
C VAL A 60 19.68 10.67 -8.71
N GLN A 61 18.68 11.56 -8.81
CA GLN A 61 18.25 12.14 -10.08
C GLN A 61 19.41 12.80 -10.82
N LYS A 62 20.17 13.64 -10.13
CA LYS A 62 21.37 14.27 -10.68
C LYS A 62 22.39 13.23 -11.15
N GLY A 63 22.59 12.14 -10.41
CA GLY A 63 23.45 11.03 -10.83
C GLY A 63 23.00 10.41 -12.16
N PHE A 64 21.69 10.20 -12.33
CA PHE A 64 21.13 9.67 -13.58
C PHE A 64 21.21 10.64 -14.76
N ASP A 65 21.13 11.94 -14.49
CA ASP A 65 21.07 13.00 -15.50
C ASP A 65 22.45 13.62 -15.79
N THR A 66 23.47 13.26 -15.00
CA THR A 66 24.85 13.70 -15.27
C THR A 66 25.31 13.16 -16.61
N GLU A 67 25.69 14.08 -17.50
CA GLU A 67 26.28 13.74 -18.78
C GLU A 67 27.65 13.08 -18.58
N TYR A 68 27.84 11.96 -19.25
CA TYR A 68 29.12 11.29 -19.33
C TYR A 68 29.35 10.76 -20.74
N GLN A 69 30.61 10.45 -21.04
CA GLN A 69 31.00 9.81 -22.29
C GLN A 69 31.62 8.47 -21.93
N ARG A 70 31.26 7.41 -22.66
CA ARG A 70 31.88 6.10 -22.44
C ARG A 70 33.36 6.20 -22.80
N VAL A 71 34.20 5.47 -22.08
CA VAL A 71 35.61 5.34 -22.40
C VAL A 71 35.88 3.93 -22.87
N ASN A 72 36.72 3.80 -23.89
CA ASN A 72 37.16 2.49 -24.37
C ASN A 72 38.20 1.88 -23.42
N ASN A 73 38.66 0.67 -23.72
CA ASN A 73 39.67 -0.05 -22.90
C ASN A 73 41.01 0.69 -22.76
N TRP A 74 41.25 1.74 -23.56
CA TRP A 74 42.46 2.58 -23.52
C TRP A 74 42.20 3.95 -22.86
N GLY A 75 41.02 4.15 -22.26
CA GLY A 75 40.66 5.39 -21.55
C GLY A 75 40.32 6.56 -22.47
N GLN A 76 40.18 6.33 -23.78
CA GLN A 76 39.79 7.37 -24.73
C GLN A 76 38.27 7.48 -24.80
N PRO A 77 37.72 8.71 -24.91
CA PRO A 77 36.28 8.91 -25.08
C PRO A 77 35.77 8.26 -26.37
N GLU A 78 34.70 7.47 -26.26
CA GLU A 78 34.07 6.72 -27.33
C GLU A 78 32.56 7.03 -27.38
N GLY A 79 32.06 7.34 -28.59
CA GLY A 79 30.66 7.66 -28.83
C GLY A 79 30.25 9.08 -28.41
N GLU A 80 28.95 9.36 -28.44
CA GLU A 80 28.38 10.66 -28.04
C GLU A 80 28.23 10.77 -26.52
N LYS A 81 28.19 12.01 -26.01
CA LYS A 81 27.81 12.27 -24.62
C LYS A 81 26.39 11.79 -24.38
N THR A 82 26.17 11.16 -23.24
CA THR A 82 24.87 10.59 -22.88
C THR A 82 24.71 10.59 -21.37
N THR A 83 23.53 10.22 -20.88
CA THR A 83 23.22 10.14 -19.45
C THR A 83 22.93 8.68 -19.09
N ILE A 84 23.02 8.32 -17.81
CA ILE A 84 22.67 6.96 -17.38
C ILE A 84 21.21 6.68 -17.72
N ARG A 85 20.33 7.67 -17.54
CA ARG A 85 18.91 7.58 -17.93
C ARG A 85 18.74 7.24 -19.41
N THR A 86 19.34 8.02 -20.29
CA THR A 86 19.24 7.80 -21.75
C THR A 86 19.77 6.43 -22.16
N GLN A 87 20.85 5.95 -21.54
CA GLN A 87 21.37 4.62 -21.82
C GLN A 87 20.45 3.50 -21.31
N LEU A 88 19.89 3.64 -20.11
CA LEU A 88 18.92 2.70 -19.59
C LEU A 88 17.68 2.64 -20.48
N ASP A 89 17.15 3.78 -20.93
CA ASP A 89 16.02 3.84 -21.86
C ASP A 89 16.35 3.12 -23.18
N LYS A 90 17.56 3.32 -23.72
CA LYS A 90 18.01 2.59 -24.92
C LYS A 90 18.12 1.08 -24.68
N LEU A 91 18.67 0.65 -23.53
CA LEU A 91 18.79 -0.77 -23.19
C LEU A 91 17.43 -1.42 -22.97
N ILE A 92 16.54 -0.75 -22.25
CA ILE A 92 15.16 -1.18 -21.98
C ILE A 92 14.39 -1.26 -23.29
N GLY A 93 14.42 -0.20 -24.10
CA GLY A 93 13.80 -0.18 -25.43
C GLY A 93 14.32 -1.29 -26.33
N GLY A 94 15.64 -1.50 -26.36
CA GLY A 94 16.27 -2.62 -27.09
C GLY A 94 15.80 -3.99 -26.58
N TYR A 95 15.72 -4.16 -25.27
CA TYR A 95 15.26 -5.41 -24.66
C TYR A 95 13.81 -5.73 -25.02
N TRP A 96 12.91 -4.75 -24.94
CA TRP A 96 11.49 -4.91 -25.27
C TRP A 96 11.24 -5.17 -26.75
N THR A 97 12.01 -4.51 -27.63
CA THR A 97 11.88 -4.63 -29.09
C THR A 97 12.63 -5.83 -29.67
N THR A 98 13.48 -6.50 -28.87
CA THR A 98 14.17 -7.72 -29.29
C THR A 98 13.15 -8.76 -29.75
N LYS A 99 13.35 -9.29 -30.96
CA LYS A 99 12.56 -10.40 -31.47
C LYS A 99 12.89 -11.69 -30.72
N VAL A 100 11.84 -12.35 -30.25
CA VAL A 100 11.93 -13.60 -29.49
C VAL A 100 11.08 -14.68 -30.12
N ASP A 101 11.51 -15.91 -29.93
CA ASP A 101 10.71 -17.08 -30.24
C ASP A 101 9.45 -17.12 -29.37
N THR A 102 8.30 -17.33 -30.00
CA THR A 102 6.97 -17.26 -29.37
C THR A 102 6.72 -18.34 -28.33
N ARG A 103 7.52 -19.41 -28.29
CA ARG A 103 7.38 -20.51 -27.32
C ARG A 103 8.38 -20.41 -26.17
N SER A 104 9.63 -20.08 -26.49
CA SER A 104 10.73 -20.13 -25.52
C SER A 104 11.14 -18.76 -24.96
N GLY A 105 10.71 -17.64 -25.56
CA GLY A 105 11.09 -16.29 -25.13
C GLY A 105 12.58 -15.94 -25.38
N LYS A 106 13.34 -16.86 -25.98
CA LYS A 106 14.75 -16.66 -26.34
C LYS A 106 14.87 -15.78 -27.58
N PRO A 107 15.92 -14.96 -27.70
CA PRO A 107 16.17 -14.18 -28.92
C PRO A 107 16.17 -15.09 -30.15
N SER A 108 15.40 -14.70 -31.17
CA SER A 108 15.29 -15.47 -32.41
C SER A 108 14.88 -14.55 -33.55
N ASP A 109 15.57 -14.71 -34.70
CA ASP A 109 15.22 -14.06 -35.96
C ASP A 109 14.33 -14.93 -36.85
N SER A 110 13.69 -15.95 -36.27
CA SER A 110 12.73 -16.80 -36.98
C SER A 110 11.55 -15.99 -37.52
N TYR A 111 10.95 -16.45 -38.62
CA TYR A 111 9.77 -15.82 -39.22
C TYR A 111 8.59 -15.72 -38.24
N ASN A 112 8.46 -16.68 -37.31
CA ASN A 112 7.42 -16.71 -36.28
C ASN A 112 7.84 -16.05 -34.96
N SER A 113 8.74 -15.07 -35.01
CA SER A 113 9.15 -14.29 -33.84
C SER A 113 8.18 -13.14 -33.56
N THR A 114 8.05 -12.79 -32.29
CA THR A 114 7.28 -11.65 -31.80
C THR A 114 8.23 -10.75 -30.99
N THR A 115 7.86 -9.51 -30.72
CA THR A 115 8.67 -8.69 -29.81
C THR A 115 8.61 -9.27 -28.40
N ARG A 116 9.68 -9.08 -27.60
CA ARG A 116 9.68 -9.53 -26.21
C ARG A 116 8.55 -8.90 -25.39
N ALA A 117 8.18 -7.66 -25.70
CA ALA A 117 7.01 -7.00 -25.10
C ALA A 117 5.72 -7.79 -25.34
N GLU A 118 5.42 -8.13 -26.59
CA GLU A 118 4.23 -8.92 -26.95
C GLU A 118 4.25 -10.32 -26.31
N TYR A 119 5.41 -10.98 -26.31
CA TYR A 119 5.56 -12.28 -25.65
C TYR A 119 5.24 -12.21 -24.15
N LEU A 120 5.87 -11.27 -23.42
CA LEU A 120 5.67 -11.13 -21.98
C LEU A 120 4.24 -10.70 -21.64
N MET A 121 3.64 -9.79 -22.42
CA MET A 121 2.23 -9.43 -22.25
C MET A 121 1.31 -10.65 -22.45
N THR A 122 1.61 -11.49 -23.45
CA THR A 122 0.84 -12.72 -23.68
C THR A 122 0.98 -13.70 -22.52
N GLN A 123 2.19 -13.87 -21.96
CA GLN A 123 2.42 -14.73 -20.79
C GLN A 123 1.67 -14.21 -19.56
N ILE A 124 1.79 -12.92 -19.25
CA ILE A 124 1.11 -12.30 -18.10
C ILE A 124 -0.41 -12.43 -18.23
N CYS A 125 -0.96 -12.15 -19.42
CA CYS A 125 -2.39 -12.32 -19.67
C CYS A 125 -2.82 -13.80 -19.56
N ALA A 126 -2.03 -14.74 -20.06
CA ALA A 126 -2.31 -16.16 -19.96
C ALA A 126 -2.26 -16.67 -18.51
N GLU A 127 -1.29 -16.22 -17.72
CA GLU A 127 -1.15 -16.53 -16.30
C GLU A 127 -2.33 -15.97 -15.51
N ASN A 128 -2.64 -14.68 -15.66
CA ASN A 128 -3.75 -14.04 -14.95
C ASN A 128 -5.10 -14.69 -15.33
N PHE A 129 -5.33 -14.94 -16.62
CA PHE A 129 -6.52 -15.66 -17.08
C PHE A 129 -6.62 -17.06 -16.47
N SER A 130 -5.50 -17.80 -16.38
CA SER A 130 -5.47 -19.14 -15.78
C SER A 130 -5.79 -19.10 -14.27
N GLU A 131 -5.27 -18.09 -13.56
CA GLU A 131 -5.57 -17.89 -12.14
C GLU A 131 -7.04 -17.52 -11.90
N GLU A 132 -7.58 -16.60 -12.68
CA GLU A 132 -8.99 -16.20 -12.61
C GLU A 132 -9.92 -17.37 -12.94
N MET A 133 -9.63 -18.13 -13.99
CA MET A 133 -10.35 -19.34 -14.36
C MET A 133 -10.34 -20.38 -13.23
N LYS A 134 -9.20 -20.58 -12.56
CA LYS A 134 -9.10 -21.51 -11.43
C LYS A 134 -9.95 -21.04 -10.24
N LYS A 135 -9.95 -19.74 -9.94
CA LYS A 135 -10.81 -19.15 -8.91
C LYS A 135 -12.29 -19.34 -9.27
N HIS A 136 -12.69 -19.04 -10.50
CA HIS A 136 -14.06 -19.22 -10.97
C HIS A 136 -14.50 -20.69 -10.91
N ALA A 137 -13.67 -21.63 -11.38
CA ALA A 137 -13.97 -23.05 -11.32
C ALA A 137 -14.14 -23.54 -9.88
N THR A 138 -13.30 -23.08 -8.95
CA THR A 138 -13.40 -23.42 -7.53
C THR A 138 -14.67 -22.85 -6.91
N ASN A 139 -15.02 -21.60 -7.23
CA ASN A 139 -16.24 -20.96 -6.74
C ASN A 139 -17.50 -21.64 -7.29
N ILE A 140 -17.54 -21.97 -8.59
CA ILE A 140 -18.65 -22.70 -9.21
C ILE A 140 -18.78 -24.09 -8.57
N ALA A 141 -17.67 -24.79 -8.36
CA ALA A 141 -17.68 -26.09 -7.67
C ALA A 141 -18.18 -25.98 -6.23
N GLY A 142 -17.82 -24.90 -5.52
CA GLY A 142 -18.36 -24.56 -4.20
C GLY A 142 -19.88 -24.37 -4.24
N HIS A 143 -20.37 -23.49 -5.12
CA HIS A 143 -21.80 -23.25 -5.31
C HIS A 143 -22.59 -24.50 -5.70
N LEU A 144 -22.02 -25.33 -6.58
CA LEU A 144 -22.65 -26.60 -6.99
C LEU A 144 -22.73 -27.56 -5.81
N LYS A 145 -21.66 -27.68 -5.03
CA LYS A 145 -21.61 -28.53 -3.83
C LYS A 145 -22.63 -28.07 -2.79
N ASP A 146 -22.71 -26.77 -2.54
CA ASP A 146 -23.66 -26.21 -1.59
C ASP A 146 -25.10 -26.37 -2.09
N GLY A 147 -25.36 -26.13 -3.38
CA GLY A 147 -26.66 -26.40 -4.00
C GLY A 147 -27.09 -27.87 -3.88
N LEU A 148 -26.18 -28.82 -4.11
CA LEU A 148 -26.45 -30.26 -3.94
C LEU A 148 -26.72 -30.63 -2.48
N ARG A 149 -25.96 -30.06 -1.53
CA ARG A 149 -26.22 -30.25 -0.08
C ARG A 149 -27.61 -29.77 0.29
N ASN A 150 -27.99 -28.59 -0.18
CA ASN A 150 -29.29 -28.00 0.12
C ASN A 150 -30.43 -28.82 -0.50
N GLN A 151 -30.26 -29.34 -1.72
CA GLN A 151 -31.22 -30.25 -2.34
C GLN A 151 -31.33 -31.59 -1.59
N MET A 152 -30.21 -32.21 -1.25
CA MET A 152 -30.21 -33.47 -0.49
C MET A 152 -30.88 -33.30 0.86
N ALA A 153 -30.60 -32.21 1.55
CA ALA A 153 -31.20 -31.93 2.84
C ALA A 153 -32.70 -31.65 2.73
N GLY A 154 -33.14 -30.93 1.69
CA GLY A 154 -34.56 -30.76 1.39
C GLY A 154 -35.28 -32.08 1.07
N VAL A 155 -34.64 -33.00 0.33
CA VAL A 155 -35.20 -34.34 0.07
C VAL A 155 -35.28 -35.17 1.36
N MET A 156 -34.25 -35.11 2.19
CA MET A 156 -34.22 -35.81 3.47
C MET A 156 -35.30 -35.28 4.42
N ASP A 157 -35.44 -33.96 4.54
CA ASP A 157 -36.50 -33.30 5.32
C ASP A 157 -37.88 -33.76 4.87
N LYS A 158 -38.12 -33.80 3.55
CA LYS A 158 -39.40 -34.27 3.00
C LYS A 158 -39.67 -35.73 3.38
N MET A 159 -38.67 -36.60 3.22
CA MET A 159 -38.79 -38.02 3.56
C MET A 159 -39.03 -38.23 5.07
N LEU A 160 -38.35 -37.48 5.93
CA LEU A 160 -38.55 -37.53 7.38
C LEU A 160 -39.93 -37.01 7.79
N SER A 161 -40.39 -35.92 7.18
CA SER A 161 -41.74 -35.39 7.39
C SER A 161 -42.81 -36.40 6.98
N ASP A 162 -42.65 -37.03 5.81
CA ASP A 162 -43.59 -38.03 5.28
C ASP A 162 -43.60 -39.33 6.12
N LEU A 163 -42.46 -39.73 6.69
CA LEU A 163 -42.38 -40.94 7.53
C LEU A 163 -42.90 -40.72 8.94
N PHE A 164 -42.51 -39.61 9.59
CA PHE A 164 -42.76 -39.41 11.02
C PHE A 164 -43.99 -38.57 11.31
N HIS A 165 -44.53 -37.80 10.36
CA HIS A 165 -45.71 -36.94 10.52
C HIS A 165 -45.65 -35.97 11.73
N VAL A 166 -44.46 -35.76 12.31
CA VAL A 166 -44.22 -34.89 13.48
C VAL A 166 -43.28 -33.77 13.06
N LYS A 167 -43.67 -32.53 13.35
CA LYS A 167 -42.83 -31.35 13.07
C LYS A 167 -41.64 -31.30 14.03
N SER A 168 -40.43 -31.45 13.51
CA SER A 168 -39.20 -31.32 14.30
C SER A 168 -39.02 -29.89 14.82
N LEU A 169 -38.13 -29.69 15.80
CA LEU A 169 -37.80 -28.34 16.31
C LEU A 169 -37.18 -27.43 15.23
N GLN A 170 -36.52 -28.03 14.22
CA GLN A 170 -36.00 -27.32 13.05
C GLN A 170 -37.13 -26.88 12.11
N ASP A 171 -38.16 -27.72 11.91
CA ASP A 171 -39.32 -27.36 11.07
C ASP A 171 -40.25 -26.33 11.74
N GLN A 172 -40.14 -26.18 13.06
CA GLN A 172 -40.81 -25.14 13.83
C GLN A 172 -40.04 -23.80 13.84
N GLY A 173 -38.87 -23.73 13.20
CA GLY A 173 -38.02 -22.53 13.16
C GLY A 173 -37.39 -22.17 14.52
N LYS A 174 -37.37 -23.11 15.48
CA LYS A 174 -36.74 -22.90 16.79
C LYS A 174 -35.23 -23.19 16.78
N VAL A 175 -34.74 -23.82 15.72
CA VAL A 175 -33.34 -24.15 15.49
C VAL A 175 -33.05 -23.90 14.01
N ASP A 176 -31.98 -23.16 13.72
CA ASP A 176 -31.55 -22.90 12.34
C ASP A 176 -31.14 -24.20 11.64
N LYS A 177 -31.53 -24.32 10.37
CA LYS A 177 -31.04 -25.40 9.52
C LYS A 177 -29.59 -25.05 9.13
N PRO A 178 -28.65 -26.00 9.21
CA PRO A 178 -27.22 -25.73 8.97
C PRO A 178 -26.88 -25.50 7.49
N TYR A 179 -27.89 -25.25 6.64
CA TYR A 179 -27.79 -25.11 5.19
C TYR A 179 -28.83 -24.13 4.63
#